data_AF-A0A2W7AZ53-F1
#
_entry.id   AF-A0A2W7AZ53-F1
#
_cell.length_a   1.000
_cell.length_b   1.000
_cell.length_c   1.000
_cell.angle_alpha   90.00
_cell.angle_beta   90.00
_cell.angle_gamma   90.00
#
_symmetry.space_group_name_H-M   'P 1'
#
loop_
_entity.id
_entity.type
_entity.pdbx_description
1 polymer ?
#
loop_
_entity_poly.entity_id
_entity_poly.type
_entity_poly.pdbx_seq_one_letter_code
_entity_poly.pdbx_strand_id
1 'polypeptide(L)'
;MINNKIKLLDIVALTVDLPEHNLRRGESGTVVELLAGGTAFEVEFSDDNGQTYESIGLRPDQFIVLKRFKKRRLKKRSKFNQQFSKASEGKSHAIKK
;
A
#
# COMPACT_ATOMS: atom_id res chain seq x y z
N MET A 1 -16.05 -11.89 -9.03
CA MET A 1 -15.77 -10.44 -8.96
C MET A 1 -15.41 -10.10 -7.53
N ILE A 2 -14.41 -9.24 -7.29
CA ILE A 2 -13.99 -8.87 -5.94
C ILE A 2 -15.07 -8.01 -5.27
N ASN A 3 -15.95 -8.64 -4.49
CA ASN A 3 -17.00 -8.03 -3.66
C ASN A 3 -16.41 -7.31 -2.42
N ASN A 4 -15.44 -6.42 -2.62
CA ASN A 4 -14.99 -5.55 -1.54
C ASN A 4 -15.87 -4.29 -1.57
N LYS A 5 -16.80 -4.20 -0.62
CA LYS A 5 -17.55 -2.97 -0.36
C LYS A 5 -16.57 -1.82 -0.14
N ILE A 6 -16.71 -0.76 -0.92
CA ILE A 6 -15.91 0.48 -0.81
C ILE A 6 -16.19 1.11 0.55
N LYS A 7 -15.14 1.59 1.22
CA LYS A 7 -15.20 2.18 2.55
C LYS A 7 -14.50 3.53 2.59
N LEU A 8 -14.80 4.30 3.62
CA LEU A 8 -14.05 5.49 3.97
C LEU A 8 -12.55 5.13 4.14
N LEU A 9 -11.69 6.00 3.64
CA LEU A 9 -10.21 5.87 3.61
C LEU A 9 -9.69 4.76 2.69
N ASP A 10 -10.53 4.13 1.88
CA ASP A 10 -10.02 3.29 0.80
C ASP A 10 -9.26 4.19 -0.19
N ILE A 11 -8.07 3.74 -0.58
CA ILE A 11 -7.31 4.36 -1.65
C ILE A 11 -7.85 3.80 -2.96
N VAL A 12 -8.18 4.68 -3.89
CA VAL A 12 -8.72 4.34 -5.21
C VAL A 12 -7.83 4.88 -6.30
N ALA A 13 -7.96 4.34 -7.51
CA ALA A 13 -7.36 4.91 -8.71
C ALA A 13 -8.41 5.09 -9.80
N LEU A 14 -8.39 6.22 -10.50
CA LEU A 14 -9.30 6.51 -11.59
C LEU A 14 -9.14 5.51 -12.74
N THR A 15 -10.26 5.09 -13.33
CA THR A 15 -10.30 4.22 -14.53
C THR A 15 -10.54 5.00 -15.82
N VAL A 16 -10.91 6.27 -15.70
CA VAL A 16 -11.24 7.19 -16.80
C VAL A 16 -10.50 8.51 -16.60
N ASP A 17 -10.29 9.27 -17.68
CA ASP A 17 -9.82 10.65 -17.59
C ASP A 17 -11.00 11.58 -17.24
N LEU A 18 -10.74 12.60 -16.44
CA LEU A 18 -11.71 13.63 -16.05
C LEU A 18 -11.09 15.01 -16.30
N PRO A 19 -10.99 15.43 -17.58
CA PRO A 19 -10.25 16.64 -17.96
C PRO A 19 -10.83 17.93 -17.37
N GLU A 20 -12.12 17.96 -17.05
CA GLU A 20 -12.79 19.09 -16.38
C GLU A 20 -12.19 19.38 -14.99
N HIS A 21 -11.61 18.36 -14.36
CA HIS A 21 -10.97 18.42 -13.04
C HIS A 21 -9.44 18.33 -13.13
N ASN A 22 -8.87 18.35 -14.34
CA ASN A 22 -7.45 18.09 -14.61
C ASN A 22 -6.96 16.72 -14.09
N LEU A 23 -7.86 15.76 -13.86
CA LEU A 23 -7.53 14.45 -13.35
C LEU A 23 -7.37 13.44 -14.48
N ARG A 24 -6.38 12.56 -14.34
CA ARG A 24 -6.06 11.53 -15.34
C ARG A 24 -6.32 10.12 -14.83
N ARG A 25 -6.63 9.21 -15.75
CA ARG A 25 -6.72 7.79 -15.47
C ARG A 25 -5.44 7.32 -14.76
N GLY A 26 -5.62 6.56 -13.68
CA GLY A 26 -4.54 6.02 -12.87
C GLY A 26 -4.12 6.90 -11.70
N GLU A 27 -4.54 8.16 -11.65
CA GLU A 27 -4.31 8.99 -10.46
C GLU A 27 -5.06 8.43 -9.27
N SER A 28 -4.38 8.47 -8.12
CA SER A 28 -4.88 7.91 -6.88
C SER A 28 -5.53 8.97 -6.00
N GLY A 29 -6.68 8.63 -5.44
CA GLY A 29 -7.37 9.45 -4.46
C GLY A 29 -7.81 8.63 -3.25
N THR A 30 -8.37 9.30 -2.25
CA THR A 30 -8.88 8.71 -1.01
C THR A 30 -10.38 8.93 -0.91
N VAL A 31 -11.15 7.88 -0.62
CA VAL A 31 -12.58 8.04 -0.32
C VAL A 31 -12.74 8.77 1.01
N VAL A 32 -13.32 9.96 0.99
CA VAL A 32 -13.52 10.82 2.18
C VAL A 32 -15.00 10.95 2.59
N GLU A 33 -15.94 10.54 1.72
CA GLU A 33 -17.35 10.47 2.09
C GLU A 33 -18.12 9.40 1.30
N LEU A 34 -19.14 8.82 1.93
CA LEU A 34 -20.11 7.93 1.28
C LEU A 34 -21.35 8.75 0.90
N LEU A 35 -21.58 8.96 -0.39
CA LEU A 35 -22.70 9.75 -0.89
C LEU A 35 -23.85 8.84 -1.34
N ALA A 36 -25.07 9.39 -1.30
CA ALA A 36 -26.28 8.74 -1.83
C ALA A 36 -26.43 7.25 -1.38
N GLY A 37 -26.22 6.99 -0.09
CA GLY A 37 -26.33 5.64 0.48
C GLY A 37 -25.28 4.63 0.00
N GLY A 38 -24.14 5.10 -0.53
CA GLY A 38 -23.06 4.27 -1.06
C GLY A 38 -23.17 3.96 -2.56
N THR A 39 -23.96 4.73 -3.30
CA THR A 39 -24.00 4.68 -4.77
C THR A 39 -23.05 5.68 -5.43
N ALA A 40 -22.55 6.65 -4.66
CA ALA A 40 -21.50 7.58 -5.05
C ALA A 40 -20.55 7.83 -3.87
N PHE A 41 -19.37 8.36 -4.15
CA PHE A 41 -18.28 8.50 -3.19
C PHE A 41 -17.58 9.82 -3.44
N GLU A 42 -17.39 10.62 -2.39
CA GLU A 42 -16.51 11.77 -2.48
C GLU A 42 -15.06 11.26 -2.40
N VAL A 43 -14.26 11.60 -3.41
CA VAL A 43 -12.86 11.20 -3.50
C VAL A 43 -11.98 12.44 -3.53
N GLU A 44 -11.07 12.49 -2.56
CA GLU A 44 -10.08 13.55 -2.42
C GLU A 44 -8.77 13.16 -3.11
N PHE A 45 -8.21 14.09 -3.87
CA PHE A 45 -6.90 13.97 -4.52
C PHE A 45 -5.94 15.01 -3.93
N SER A 46 -4.78 14.55 -3.50
CA SER A 46 -3.76 15.37 -2.85
C SER A 46 -2.42 15.29 -3.58
N ASP A 47 -1.64 16.37 -3.50
CA ASP A 47 -0.28 16.42 -4.03
C ASP A 47 0.71 15.63 -3.15
N ASP A 48 1.99 15.62 -3.54
CA ASP A 48 3.06 14.94 -2.79
C ASP A 48 3.30 15.53 -1.38
N ASN A 49 2.77 16.72 -1.09
CA ASN A 49 2.81 17.35 0.23
C ASN A 49 1.56 17.03 1.08
N GLY A 50 0.61 16.27 0.53
CA GLY A 50 -0.67 15.97 1.16
C GLY A 50 -1.67 17.13 1.13
N GLN A 51 -1.46 18.14 0.28
CA GLN A 51 -2.42 19.21 0.06
C GLN A 51 -3.47 18.76 -0.95
N THR A 52 -4.73 18.82 -0.55
CA THR A 52 -5.87 18.59 -1.44
C THR A 52 -5.88 19.62 -2.56
N TYR A 53 -5.91 19.15 -3.81
CA TYR A 53 -6.09 20.02 -4.97
C TYR A 53 -7.42 19.77 -5.67
N GLU A 54 -8.08 18.64 -5.44
CA GLU A 54 -9.40 18.34 -6.00
C GLU A 54 -10.17 17.38 -5.08
N SER A 55 -11.49 17.57 -5.00
CA SER A 55 -12.41 16.68 -4.30
C SER A 55 -13.71 16.60 -5.08
N ILE A 56 -14.03 15.39 -5.57
CA ILE A 56 -15.17 15.19 -6.46
C ILE A 56 -15.96 13.93 -6.14
N GLY A 57 -17.27 14.01 -6.40
CA GLY A 57 -18.19 12.88 -6.34
C GLY A 57 -18.01 11.94 -7.53
N LEU A 58 -17.65 10.68 -7.25
CA LEU A 58 -17.42 9.64 -8.25
C LEU A 58 -18.35 8.45 -8.04
N ARG A 59 -18.74 7.82 -9.16
CA ARG A 59 -19.43 6.53 -9.14
C ARG A 59 -18.43 5.36 -9.11
N PRO A 60 -18.83 4.18 -8.60
CA PRO A 60 -17.97 2.99 -8.55
C PRO A 60 -17.36 2.54 -9.88
N ASP A 61 -17.98 2.86 -11.03
CA ASP A 61 -17.47 2.52 -12.36
C ASP A 61 -16.27 3.38 -12.79
N GLN A 62 -16.07 4.52 -12.14
CA GLN A 62 -15.03 5.50 -12.49
C GLN A 62 -13.69 5.28 -11.76
N PHE A 63 -13.62 4.30 -10.85
CA PHE A 63 -12.40 3.98 -10.13
C PHE A 63 -12.30 2.50 -9.74
N ILE A 64 -11.11 2.10 -9.30
CA ILE A 64 -10.86 0.81 -8.64
C ILE A 64 -10.25 1.02 -7.26
N VAL A 65 -10.58 0.16 -6.30
CA VAL A 65 -9.96 0.18 -4.96
C VAL A 65 -8.59 -0.50 -5.02
N LEU A 66 -7.55 0.22 -4.58
CA LEU A 66 -6.19 -0.29 -4.48
C LEU A 66 -6.00 -1.09 -3.18
N LYS A 67 -5.74 -2.39 -3.31
CA LYS A 67 -5.44 -3.25 -2.16
C LYS A 67 -3.99 -3.08 -1.71
N ARG A 68 -3.79 -2.69 -0.46
CA ARG A 68 -2.45 -2.69 0.14
C ARG A 68 -1.96 -4.12 0.35
N PHE A 69 -0.94 -4.53 -0.40
CA PHE A 69 -0.22 -5.77 -0.11
C PHE A 69 0.57 -5.57 1.19
N LYS A 70 0.17 -6.26 2.28
CA LYS A 70 1.03 -6.35 3.46
C LYS A 70 2.32 -7.04 3.03
N LYS A 71 3.47 -6.35 3.12
CA LYS A 71 4.78 -6.98 2.99
C LYS A 71 4.80 -8.15 3.99
N ARG A 72 4.74 -9.39 3.50
CA ARG A 72 5.00 -10.56 4.33
C ARG A 72 6.39 -10.36 4.90
N ARG A 73 6.52 -10.15 6.22
CA ARG A 73 7.81 -10.24 6.90
C ARG A 73 8.37 -11.62 6.58
N LEU A 74 9.36 -11.66 5.68
CA LEU A 74 10.17 -12.85 5.44
C LEU A 74 10.88 -13.15 6.78
N LYS A 75 10.39 -14.13 7.53
CA LYS A 75 11.13 -14.72 8.65
C LYS A 75 12.35 -15.44 8.06
N LYS A 76 13.45 -14.72 7.81
CA LYS A 76 14.73 -15.34 7.49
C LYS A 76 15.75 -15.05 8.58
N ARG A 77 16.39 -16.13 9.04
CA ARG A 77 17.61 -16.25 9.86
C ARG A 77 17.46 -16.18 11.38
N SER A 78 16.94 -17.25 11.99
CA SER A 78 17.32 -17.63 13.37
C SER A 78 18.14 -18.93 13.47
N LYS A 79 18.27 -19.71 12.39
CA LYS A 79 18.99 -21.01 12.43
C LYS A 79 20.42 -20.99 11.87
N PHE A 80 20.86 -19.90 11.23
CA PHE A 80 22.21 -19.85 10.65
C PHE A 80 23.28 -19.57 11.72
N ASN A 81 23.02 -18.68 12.69
CA ASN A 81 24.04 -18.28 13.68
C ASN A 81 24.34 -19.34 14.76
N GLN A 82 23.53 -20.38 14.93
CA GLN A 82 23.78 -21.43 15.92
C GLN A 82 24.80 -22.48 15.43
N GLN A 83 25.05 -22.58 14.12
CA GLN A 83 26.06 -23.49 13.57
C GLN A 83 27.48 -22.88 13.57
N PHE A 84 27.61 -21.55 13.46
CA PHE A 84 28.93 -20.92 13.39
C PHE A 84 29.63 -20.75 14.74
N SER A 85 28.91 -20.73 15.88
CA SER A 85 29.55 -20.61 17.20
C SER A 85 30.30 -21.89 17.63
N LYS A 86 29.98 -23.04 17.04
CA LYS A 86 30.64 -24.32 17.35
C LYS A 86 31.88 -24.60 16.50
N ALA A 87 32.15 -23.80 15.47
CA ALA A 87 33.28 -23.99 14.57
C ALA A 87 34.54 -23.19 14.98
N SER A 88 34.44 -22.26 15.93
CA SER A 88 35.54 -21.38 16.34
C SER A 88 36.25 -21.76 17.65
N GLU A 89 35.78 -22.77 18.40
CA GLU A 89 36.39 -23.16 19.69
C GLU A 89 37.52 -24.20 19.58
N GLY A 90 37.93 -24.62 18.38
CA GLY A 90 38.83 -25.76 18.19
C GLY A 90 40.30 -25.49 17.85
N LYS A 91 40.79 -24.25 17.79
CA LYS A 91 42.18 -23.98 17.34
C LYS A 91 42.91 -22.90 18.15
N SER A 92 43.16 -23.19 19.42
CA SER A 92 44.17 -22.49 20.21
C SER A 92 44.91 -23.46 21.13
N HIS A 93 45.58 -24.46 20.56
CA HIS A 93 46.65 -25.22 21.22
C HIS A 93 47.69 -25.64 20.16
N ALA A 94 48.98 -25.48 20.52
CA ALA A 94 50.18 -25.46 19.67
C ALA A 94 50.37 -24.12 18.93
N ILE A 95 51.40 -23.31 19.17
CA ILE A 95 52.82 -23.63 19.36
C ILE A 95 53.43 -22.66 20.40
N LYS A 96 53.93 -23.21 21.52
CA LYS A 96 55.07 -22.65 22.26
C LYS A 96 56.17 -23.71 22.20
N LYS A 97 57.20 -23.45 21.39
CA LYS A 97 58.60 -23.81 21.60
C LYS A 97 59.43 -23.17 20.49
#